data_AF-A0A8C9Z4W3-F1
#
_entry.id   AF-A0A8C9Z4W3-F1
#
_cell.length_a   1.000
_cell.length_b   1.000
_cell.length_c   1.000
_cell.angle_alpha   90.00
_cell.angle_beta   90.00
_cell.angle_gamma   90.00
#
_symmetry.space_group_name_H-M   'P 1'
#
loop_
_entity.id
_entity.type
_entity.pdbx_description
1 polymer ?
#
loop_
_entity_poly.entity_id
_entity_poly.type
_entity_poly.pdbx_seq_one_letter_code
_entity_poly.pdbx_strand_id
1 'polypeptide(L)'
;HMNKNQLTDSAMECDILDSLEQLGYDGPLLEEKALLGAAESGLSSPEYVDLCRWLTSTLKPLCDLEESITSGPDDMDSLQVEMSGLLKELHCPYDELVSGVIKGSVRNTKDHLKFVLFLSSELQAAQIVRSRGVSKKHKKNPVCHELLAICQTLNLPEPRGQDAAAVFSQVRDKVGNVLKDLPNEAIENPVLKKSLCSEQWEKLHSINAALCSEYECRRRMLIKRLDVTVQSFGWSDRAKVRVDSMARAYQPLRHSLRPQSTVDMAKLLAAREDLCNVVKTSSGSSRENTACAVNKV
;
A
#
# COMPACT_ATOMS: atom_id res chain seq x y z
N HIS A 1 -7.81 41.07 -2.26
CA HIS A 1 -6.39 40.84 -2.60
C HIS A 1 -5.83 39.95 -1.49
N MET A 2 -5.91 38.62 -1.65
CA MET A 2 -5.28 37.70 -0.71
C MET A 2 -3.78 37.70 -0.99
N ASN A 3 -2.99 37.87 0.07
CA ASN A 3 -1.55 38.04 0.01
C ASN A 3 -0.90 36.74 -0.49
N LYS A 4 0.04 36.79 -1.44
CA LYS A 4 0.71 35.57 -1.96
C LYS A 4 1.39 34.73 -0.86
N ASN A 5 1.73 35.35 0.28
CA ASN A 5 2.27 34.65 1.45
C ASN A 5 1.21 33.79 2.17
N GLN A 6 -0.06 34.20 2.20
CA GLN A 6 -1.14 33.39 2.79
C GLN A 6 -1.44 32.11 1.99
N LEU A 7 -1.28 32.15 0.66
CA LEU A 7 -1.45 30.98 -0.20
C LEU A 7 -0.34 29.93 -0.02
N THR A 8 0.88 30.35 0.34
CA THR A 8 1.98 29.42 0.62
C THR A 8 1.93 28.85 2.05
N ASP A 9 1.36 29.59 2.99
CA ASP A 9 1.26 29.16 4.39
C ASP A 9 0.12 28.12 4.56
N SER A 10 -1.04 28.34 3.92
CA SER A 10 -2.13 27.35 3.87
C SER A 10 -1.75 26.03 3.18
N ALA A 11 -0.77 26.04 2.27
CA ALA A 11 -0.29 24.82 1.64
C ALA A 11 0.50 23.92 2.62
N MET A 12 1.36 24.53 3.47
CA MET A 12 2.18 23.79 4.44
C MET A 12 1.33 23.11 5.51
N GLU A 13 0.27 23.78 5.96
CA GLU A 13 -0.68 23.26 6.95
C GLU A 13 -1.41 22.02 6.41
N CYS A 14 -1.95 22.11 5.19
CA CYS A 14 -2.58 20.98 4.52
C CYS A 14 -1.62 19.79 4.35
N ASP A 15 -0.38 20.04 3.91
CA ASP A 15 0.63 18.97 3.73
C ASP A 15 0.94 18.25 5.06
N ILE A 16 0.99 18.99 6.17
CA ILE A 16 1.19 18.42 7.51
C ILE A 16 -0.03 17.57 7.91
N LEU A 17 -1.25 18.09 7.75
CA LEU A 17 -2.47 17.37 8.11
C LEU A 17 -2.63 16.06 7.32
N ASP A 18 -2.43 16.12 6.00
CA ASP A 18 -2.44 14.95 5.12
C ASP A 18 -1.36 13.92 5.54
N SER A 19 -0.17 14.41 5.91
CA SER A 19 0.91 13.56 6.38
C SER A 19 0.58 12.89 7.71
N LEU A 20 0.03 13.62 8.68
CA LEU A 20 -0.35 13.08 9.98
C LEU A 20 -1.46 12.02 9.86
N GLU A 21 -2.48 12.27 9.03
CA GLU A 21 -3.54 11.28 8.76
C GLU A 21 -2.96 10.02 8.11
N GLN A 22 -2.07 10.17 7.12
CA GLN A 22 -1.42 9.05 6.46
C GLN A 22 -0.51 8.24 7.40
N LEU A 23 0.15 8.92 8.33
CA LEU A 23 1.02 8.32 9.34
C LEU A 23 0.24 7.62 10.47
N GLY A 24 -1.09 7.79 10.51
CA GLY A 24 -1.98 7.16 11.49
C GLY A 24 -2.01 7.88 12.83
N TYR A 25 -1.67 9.17 12.87
CA TYR A 25 -1.91 10.01 14.04
C TYR A 25 -3.41 10.15 14.27
N ASP A 26 -3.86 10.02 15.53
CA ASP A 26 -5.27 10.10 15.93
C ASP A 26 -5.52 11.17 17.01
N GLY A 27 -4.54 12.06 17.23
CA GLY A 27 -4.60 13.10 18.26
C GLY A 27 -5.30 14.39 17.81
N PRO A 28 -5.40 15.38 18.72
CA PRO A 28 -6.22 16.59 18.53
C PRO A 28 -5.70 17.54 17.45
N LEU A 29 -4.45 17.40 17.01
CA LEU A 29 -3.81 18.27 16.02
C LEU A 29 -4.09 17.88 14.55
N LEU A 30 -5.06 17.00 14.30
CA LEU A 30 -5.62 16.75 12.96
C LEU A 30 -6.58 17.85 12.48
N GLU A 31 -6.98 18.76 13.37
CA GLU A 31 -7.79 19.93 13.02
C GLU A 31 -6.88 21.13 12.74
N GLU A 32 -7.02 21.78 11.58
CA GLU A 32 -6.18 22.90 11.12
C GLU A 32 -6.03 24.01 12.18
N LYS A 33 -7.13 24.43 12.81
CA LYS A 33 -7.11 25.48 13.83
C LYS A 33 -6.36 25.06 15.10
N ALA A 34 -6.47 23.79 15.49
CA ALA A 34 -5.80 23.26 16.67
C ALA A 34 -4.29 23.17 16.41
N LEU A 35 -3.90 22.68 15.22
CA LEU A 35 -2.50 22.64 14.78
C LEU A 35 -1.87 24.03 14.80
N LEU A 36 -2.56 25.03 14.24
CA LEU A 36 -2.05 26.41 14.19
C LEU A 36 -1.92 27.02 15.59
N GLY A 37 -2.90 26.84 16.47
CA GLY A 37 -2.82 27.34 17.84
C GLY A 37 -1.70 26.69 18.66
N ALA A 38 -1.48 25.38 18.47
CA ALA A 38 -0.37 24.67 19.09
C ALA A 38 0.99 25.15 18.52
N ALA A 39 1.09 25.32 17.20
CA ALA A 39 2.30 25.82 16.53
C ALA A 39 2.60 27.29 16.85
N GLU A 40 1.60 28.13 17.15
CA GLU A 40 1.83 29.51 17.64
C GLU A 40 2.54 29.50 18.99
N SER A 41 2.16 28.58 19.87
CA SER A 41 2.72 28.43 21.22
C SER A 41 3.99 27.56 21.26
N GLY A 42 4.25 26.77 20.20
CA GLY A 42 5.46 25.98 20.02
C GLY A 42 5.76 25.06 21.20
N LEU A 43 7.01 25.06 21.66
CA LEU A 43 7.46 24.25 22.81
C LEU A 43 6.77 24.58 24.13
N SER A 44 6.02 25.70 24.22
CA SER A 44 5.20 26.02 25.39
C SER A 44 3.82 25.34 25.38
N SER A 45 3.37 24.81 24.23
CA SER A 45 2.12 24.03 24.13
C SER A 45 2.39 22.55 24.45
N PRO A 46 1.69 21.97 25.44
CA PRO A 46 1.74 20.54 25.70
C PRO A 46 1.36 19.72 24.48
N GLU A 47 0.32 20.12 23.74
CA GLU A 47 -0.18 19.42 22.56
C GLU A 47 0.86 19.39 21.43
N TYR A 48 1.58 20.50 21.23
CA TYR A 48 2.66 20.58 20.25
C TYR A 48 3.81 19.65 20.63
N VAL A 49 4.23 19.67 21.90
CA VAL A 49 5.31 18.79 22.40
C VAL A 49 4.88 17.32 22.32
N ASP A 50 3.62 17.00 22.62
CA ASP A 50 3.07 15.65 22.52
C ASP A 50 3.08 15.12 21.08
N LEU A 51 2.73 15.96 20.10
CA LEU A 51 2.84 15.60 18.68
C LEU A 51 4.29 15.31 18.28
N CYS A 52 5.23 16.16 18.69
CA CYS A 52 6.65 15.97 18.42
C CYS A 52 7.14 14.67 19.08
N ARG A 53 6.74 14.42 20.33
CA ARG A 53 7.05 13.17 21.05
C ARG A 53 6.50 11.95 20.34
N TRP A 54 5.27 12.02 19.84
CA TRP A 54 4.65 10.95 19.07
C TRP A 54 5.43 10.65 17.78
N LEU A 55 5.75 11.69 16.99
CA LEU A 55 6.55 11.55 15.77
C LEU A 55 7.91 10.91 16.06
N THR A 56 8.62 11.39 17.09
CA THR A 56 9.92 10.87 17.50
C THR A 56 9.83 9.42 18.01
N SER A 57 8.82 9.09 18.82
CA SER A 57 8.62 7.73 19.33
C SER A 57 8.37 6.72 18.21
N THR A 58 7.74 7.18 17.12
CA THR A 58 7.46 6.36 15.93
C THR A 58 8.69 6.26 15.01
N LEU A 59 9.49 7.33 14.93
CA LEU A 59 10.77 7.37 14.20
C LEU A 59 11.87 6.53 14.84
N LYS A 60 11.97 6.52 16.16
CA LYS A 60 13.03 5.87 16.94
C LYS A 60 13.29 4.41 16.53
N PRO A 61 12.29 3.51 16.45
CA PRO A 61 12.51 2.13 16.01
C PRO A 61 12.75 1.97 14.50
N LEU A 62 12.62 3.03 13.69
CA LEU A 62 12.83 3.00 12.24
C LEU A 62 14.22 3.45 11.82
N CYS A 63 14.80 4.39 12.57
CA CYS A 63 16.09 5.02 12.28
C CYS A 63 17.17 4.70 13.32
N ASP A 64 16.90 3.80 14.27
CA ASP A 64 17.79 3.45 15.39
C ASP A 64 18.27 4.68 16.19
N LEU A 65 17.37 5.63 16.45
CA LEU A 65 17.69 6.91 17.12
C LEU A 65 18.03 6.69 18.60
N GLU A 66 19.06 7.37 19.08
CA GLU A 66 19.42 7.46 20.48
C GLU A 66 18.57 8.51 21.20
N GLU A 67 18.32 9.64 20.56
CA GLU A 67 17.59 10.76 21.15
C GLU A 67 16.09 10.47 21.30
N SER A 68 15.44 11.11 22.28
CA SER A 68 14.00 11.09 22.45
C SER A 68 13.52 12.29 23.24
N ILE A 69 12.29 12.72 22.98
CA ILE A 69 11.65 13.81 23.72
C ILE A 69 10.98 13.21 24.96
N THR A 70 11.52 13.49 26.13
CA THR A 70 10.98 13.03 27.42
C THR A 70 10.52 14.19 28.29
N SER A 71 11.12 15.36 28.11
CA SER A 71 10.81 16.57 28.84
C SER A 71 9.49 17.20 28.35
N GLY A 72 8.84 17.96 29.23
CA GLY A 72 7.63 18.72 28.93
C GLY A 72 7.90 20.23 28.88
N PRO A 73 6.87 21.05 28.60
CA PRO A 73 6.98 22.51 28.66
C PRO A 73 7.39 23.07 30.03
N ASP A 74 7.24 22.28 31.09
CA ASP A 74 7.64 22.59 32.47
C ASP A 74 9.16 22.56 32.70
N ASP A 75 9.89 21.80 31.88
CA ASP A 75 11.36 21.73 31.86
C ASP A 75 11.89 22.14 30.48
N MET A 76 11.75 23.42 30.15
CA MET A 76 12.11 23.96 28.84
C MET A 76 13.59 23.77 28.49
N ASP A 77 14.49 23.88 29.46
CA ASP A 77 15.93 23.80 29.20
C ASP A 77 16.30 22.38 28.74
N SER A 78 15.79 21.35 29.42
CA SER A 78 15.96 19.95 29.02
C SER A 78 15.26 19.67 27.68
N LEU A 79 14.04 20.18 27.49
CA LEU A 79 13.28 20.00 26.24
C LEU A 79 13.99 20.60 25.02
N GLN A 80 14.59 21.79 25.15
CA GLN A 80 15.35 22.42 24.05
C GLN A 80 16.60 21.62 23.70
N VAL A 81 17.27 21.03 24.70
CA VAL A 81 18.44 20.18 24.49
C VAL A 81 18.06 18.89 23.76
N GLU A 82 17.02 18.19 24.22
CA GLU A 82 16.50 16.97 23.58
C GLU A 82 16.08 17.23 22.12
N MET A 83 15.34 18.32 21.88
CA MET A 83 14.90 18.70 20.54
C MET A 83 16.07 19.03 19.61
N SER A 84 17.09 19.73 20.11
CA SER A 84 18.28 20.04 19.31
C SER A 84 19.15 18.81 19.05
N GLY A 85 19.28 17.91 20.03
CA GLY A 85 19.96 16.62 19.89
C GLY A 85 19.31 15.79 18.78
N LEU A 86 17.99 15.63 18.85
CA LEU A 86 17.20 14.92 17.86
C LEU A 86 17.38 15.48 16.44
N LEU A 87 17.33 16.81 16.28
CA LEU A 87 17.51 17.43 14.96
C LEU A 87 18.91 17.24 14.39
N LYS A 88 19.94 17.24 15.23
CA LYS A 88 21.32 16.96 14.82
C LYS A 88 21.50 15.51 14.41
N GLU A 89 20.92 14.59 15.18
CA GLU A 89 20.94 13.16 14.90
C GLU A 89 20.23 12.84 13.57
N LEU A 90 19.09 13.50 13.30
CA LEU A 90 18.36 13.39 12.04
C LEU A 90 18.99 14.19 10.87
N HIS A 91 20.16 14.81 11.07
CA HIS A 91 20.83 15.63 10.06
C HIS A 91 19.93 16.70 9.41
N CYS A 92 19.12 17.38 10.23
CA CYS A 92 18.19 18.40 9.75
C CYS A 92 18.92 19.49 8.94
N PRO A 93 18.48 19.78 7.69
CA PRO A 93 19.17 20.71 6.80
C PRO A 93 18.97 22.19 7.17
N TYR A 94 18.14 22.48 8.18
CA TYR A 94 17.81 23.84 8.60
C TYR A 94 18.66 24.25 9.82
N ASP A 95 19.91 24.64 9.61
CA ASP A 95 20.84 25.04 10.70
C ASP A 95 20.28 26.17 11.58
N GLU A 96 19.51 27.09 11.00
CA GLU A 96 18.82 28.16 11.74
C GLU A 96 17.74 27.62 12.69
N LEU A 97 17.08 26.52 12.33
CA LEU A 97 16.09 25.84 13.16
C LEU A 97 16.79 25.10 14.31
N VAL A 98 17.86 24.35 14.02
CA VAL A 98 18.63 23.58 15.02
C VAL A 98 19.26 24.51 16.07
N SER A 99 19.84 25.62 15.64
CA SER A 99 20.46 26.61 16.53
C SER A 99 19.43 27.53 17.20
N GLY A 100 18.28 27.75 16.55
CA GLY A 100 17.18 28.55 17.06
C GLY A 100 16.48 27.90 18.26
N VAL A 101 16.37 26.57 18.28
CA VAL A 101 15.74 25.81 19.38
C VAL A 101 16.50 26.01 20.70
N ILE A 102 17.83 25.91 20.69
CA ILE A 102 18.68 26.12 21.88
C ILE A 102 18.68 27.59 22.35
N LYS A 103 18.56 28.54 21.40
CA LYS A 103 18.62 29.97 21.71
C LYS A 103 17.27 30.57 22.12
N GLY A 104 16.20 29.77 22.17
CA GLY A 104 14.83 30.25 22.40
C GLY A 104 14.35 31.24 21.31
N SER A 105 14.92 31.15 20.10
CA SER A 105 14.68 32.09 18.99
C SER A 105 13.70 31.56 17.93
N VAL A 106 13.27 30.30 18.03
CA VAL A 106 12.14 29.80 17.23
C VAL A 106 10.87 30.43 17.78
N ARG A 107 10.48 31.57 17.20
CA ARG A 107 9.38 32.41 17.73
C ARG A 107 8.21 32.58 16.77
N ASN A 108 8.33 32.09 15.54
CA ASN A 108 7.24 32.19 14.58
C ASN A 108 6.60 30.82 14.34
N THR A 109 5.28 30.82 14.17
CA THR A 109 4.45 29.65 13.87
C THR A 109 5.00 28.84 12.71
N LYS A 110 5.58 29.52 11.72
CA LYS A 110 6.10 28.91 10.49
C LYS A 110 7.30 28.01 10.75
N ASP A 111 8.19 28.36 11.67
CA ASP A 111 9.35 27.55 12.00
C ASP A 111 8.95 26.32 12.83
N HIS A 112 7.92 26.43 13.67
CA HIS A 112 7.30 25.28 14.32
C HIS A 112 6.61 24.35 13.30
N LEU A 113 5.88 24.89 12.32
CA LEU A 113 5.29 24.06 11.25
C LEU A 113 6.36 23.37 10.38
N LYS A 114 7.45 24.05 10.04
CA LYS A 114 8.59 23.42 9.34
C LYS A 114 9.18 22.26 10.14
N PHE A 115 9.23 22.38 11.46
CA PHE A 115 9.73 21.32 12.32
C PHE A 115 8.82 20.08 12.26
N VAL A 116 7.51 20.27 12.41
CA VAL A 116 6.53 19.18 12.29
C VAL A 116 6.57 18.55 10.89
N LEU A 117 6.64 19.37 9.85
CA LEU A 117 6.76 18.90 8.47
C LEU A 117 8.03 18.07 8.26
N PHE A 118 9.17 18.54 8.77
CA PHE A 118 10.44 17.82 8.71
C PHE A 118 10.32 16.45 9.36
N LEU A 119 9.89 16.38 10.63
CA LEU A 119 9.73 15.11 11.34
C LEU A 119 8.74 14.16 10.64
N SER A 120 7.63 14.69 10.14
CA SER A 120 6.64 13.91 9.39
C SER A 120 7.23 13.35 8.10
N SER A 121 8.00 14.16 7.37
CA SER A 121 8.67 13.74 6.13
C SER A 121 9.76 12.70 6.37
N GLU A 122 10.54 12.84 7.46
CA GLU A 122 11.54 11.84 7.86
C GLU A 122 10.86 10.53 8.25
N LEU A 123 9.72 10.59 8.93
CA LEU A 123 8.95 9.39 9.29
C LEU A 123 8.39 8.68 8.04
N GLN A 124 7.82 9.43 7.10
CA GLN A 124 7.38 8.90 5.82
C GLN A 124 8.56 8.28 5.04
N ALA A 125 9.71 8.97 4.98
CA ALA A 125 10.92 8.46 4.34
C ALA A 125 11.42 7.17 5.01
N ALA A 126 11.46 7.13 6.34
CA ALA A 126 11.85 5.95 7.11
C ALA A 126 10.89 4.77 6.89
N GLN A 127 9.57 5.02 6.82
CA GLN A 127 8.57 4.00 6.47
C GLN A 127 8.72 3.50 5.03
N ILE A 128 9.04 4.38 4.07
CA ILE A 128 9.34 4.00 2.68
C ILE A 128 10.62 3.17 2.60
N VAL A 129 11.68 3.58 3.32
CA VAL A 129 12.95 2.85 3.36
C VAL A 129 12.76 1.51 4.06
N ARG A 130 11.97 1.43 5.14
CA ARG A 130 11.64 0.18 5.82
C ARG A 130 10.77 -0.73 4.95
N SER A 131 9.75 -0.22 4.26
CA SER A 131 8.94 -1.04 3.35
C SER A 131 9.78 -1.55 2.16
N ARG A 132 10.72 -0.75 1.65
CA ARG A 132 11.74 -1.18 0.66
C ARG A 132 12.81 -2.10 1.26
N GLY A 133 13.13 -1.94 2.54
CA GLY A 133 14.14 -2.66 3.32
C GLY A 133 13.67 -4.03 3.78
N VAL A 134 12.38 -4.19 4.10
CA VAL A 134 11.69 -5.49 4.22
C VAL A 134 11.76 -6.24 2.88
N SER A 135 11.77 -5.50 1.75
CA SER A 135 12.09 -6.02 0.42
C SER A 135 13.58 -6.28 0.14
N LYS A 136 14.53 -5.92 1.04
CA LYS A 136 15.98 -6.14 0.85
C LYS A 136 16.64 -7.04 1.90
N LYS A 137 16.25 -7.00 3.18
CA LYS A 137 16.80 -7.86 4.26
C LYS A 137 16.24 -9.29 4.25
N HIS A 138 15.11 -9.52 3.58
CA HIS A 138 14.69 -10.84 3.11
C HIS A 138 14.04 -10.73 1.73
N LYS A 139 14.86 -10.61 0.67
CA LYS A 139 14.51 -11.36 -0.55
C LYS A 139 14.74 -12.84 -0.26
N LYS A 140 13.92 -13.43 0.61
CA LYS A 140 13.46 -14.78 0.30
C LYS A 140 12.73 -14.58 -1.03
N ASN A 141 13.39 -15.00 -2.11
CA ASN A 141 12.80 -14.99 -3.44
C ASN A 141 11.33 -15.41 -3.29
N PRO A 142 10.33 -14.67 -3.81
CA PRO A 142 8.92 -15.07 -3.69
C PRO A 142 8.73 -16.54 -4.11
N VAL A 143 9.51 -17.00 -5.09
CA VAL A 143 9.60 -18.41 -5.51
C VAL A 143 10.09 -19.34 -4.39
N CYS A 144 11.06 -18.93 -3.56
CA CYS A 144 11.47 -19.68 -2.38
C CYS A 144 10.38 -19.75 -1.32
N HIS A 145 9.62 -18.67 -1.12
CA HIS A 145 8.48 -18.71 -0.18
C HIS A 145 7.38 -19.66 -0.67
N GLU A 146 7.05 -19.62 -1.95
CA GLU A 146 6.09 -20.53 -2.57
C GLU A 146 6.59 -21.98 -2.49
N LEU A 147 7.86 -22.24 -2.78
CA LEU A 147 8.45 -23.58 -2.67
C LEU A 147 8.42 -24.09 -1.23
N LEU A 148 8.75 -23.24 -0.24
CA LEU A 148 8.64 -23.59 1.17
C LEU A 148 7.19 -23.91 1.56
N ALA A 149 6.23 -23.11 1.08
CA ALA A 149 4.81 -23.35 1.33
C ALA A 149 4.34 -24.67 0.70
N ILE A 150 4.80 -25.01 -0.51
CA ILE A 150 4.54 -26.31 -1.16
C ILE A 150 5.12 -27.45 -0.31
N CYS A 151 6.40 -27.34 0.10
CA CYS A 151 7.03 -28.36 0.95
C CYS A 151 6.28 -28.55 2.27
N GLN A 152 5.91 -27.45 2.95
CA GLN A 152 5.14 -27.51 4.19
C GLN A 152 3.76 -28.16 3.98
N THR A 153 3.04 -27.76 2.93
CA THR A 153 1.71 -28.31 2.60
C THR A 153 1.77 -29.80 2.31
N LEU A 154 2.84 -30.25 1.63
CA LEU A 154 3.06 -31.64 1.28
C LEU A 154 3.75 -32.45 2.38
N ASN A 155 4.05 -31.85 3.54
CA ASN A 155 4.84 -32.44 4.64
C ASN A 155 6.20 -32.98 4.16
N LEU A 156 6.88 -32.25 3.27
CA LEU A 156 8.22 -32.54 2.77
C LEU A 156 9.27 -31.78 3.58
N PRO A 157 10.50 -32.31 3.70
CA PRO A 157 11.58 -31.61 4.37
C PRO A 157 11.91 -30.30 3.65
N GLU A 158 12.41 -29.33 4.43
CA GLU A 158 12.84 -28.06 3.87
C GLU A 158 14.02 -28.28 2.89
N PRO A 159 13.99 -27.68 1.68
CA PRO A 159 14.99 -27.90 0.64
C PRO A 159 16.31 -27.15 0.94
N ARG A 160 16.94 -27.44 2.08
CA ARG A 160 18.21 -26.81 2.50
C ARG A 160 19.38 -27.44 1.75
N GLY A 161 19.90 -26.73 0.75
CA GLY A 161 21.08 -27.14 -0.01
C GLY A 161 20.87 -28.36 -0.92
N GLN A 162 19.62 -28.78 -1.13
CA GLN A 162 19.29 -29.84 -2.08
C GLN A 162 19.32 -29.32 -3.52
N ASP A 163 19.66 -30.21 -4.45
CA ASP A 163 19.53 -29.93 -5.87
C ASP A 163 18.07 -29.68 -6.27
N ALA A 164 17.85 -28.72 -7.18
CA ALA A 164 16.50 -28.31 -7.58
C ALA A 164 15.70 -29.47 -8.19
N ALA A 165 16.32 -30.30 -9.04
CA ALA A 165 15.63 -31.42 -9.68
C ALA A 165 15.24 -32.50 -8.65
N ALA A 166 16.05 -32.70 -7.61
CA ALA A 166 15.73 -33.60 -6.51
C ALA A 166 14.51 -33.10 -5.72
N VAL A 167 14.45 -31.81 -5.40
CA VAL A 167 13.31 -31.20 -4.68
C VAL A 167 12.03 -31.32 -5.52
N PHE A 168 12.07 -30.96 -6.81
CA PHE A 168 10.90 -31.07 -7.68
C PHE A 168 10.44 -32.51 -7.90
N SER A 169 11.37 -33.48 -7.91
CA SER A 169 11.02 -34.89 -7.98
C SER A 169 10.28 -35.35 -6.72
N GLN A 170 10.74 -34.98 -5.52
CA GLN A 170 10.04 -35.27 -4.26
C GLN A 170 8.63 -34.65 -4.24
N VAL A 171 8.50 -33.40 -4.68
CA VAL A 171 7.21 -32.71 -4.80
C VAL A 171 6.29 -33.47 -5.75
N ARG A 172 6.75 -33.80 -6.96
CA ARG A 172 5.97 -34.54 -7.96
C ARG A 172 5.52 -35.89 -7.43
N ASP A 173 6.40 -36.64 -6.80
CA ASP A 173 6.10 -38.00 -6.33
C ASP A 173 5.11 -37.96 -5.16
N LYS A 174 5.25 -36.99 -4.25
CA LYS A 174 4.30 -36.78 -3.15
C LYS A 174 2.92 -36.35 -3.65
N VAL A 175 2.86 -35.42 -4.60
CA VAL A 175 1.60 -35.03 -5.26
C VAL A 175 0.97 -36.24 -5.96
N GLY A 176 1.76 -37.02 -6.71
CA GLY A 176 1.28 -38.22 -7.38
C GLY A 176 0.70 -39.27 -6.44
N ASN A 177 1.24 -39.41 -5.22
CA ASN A 177 0.69 -40.30 -4.20
C ASN A 177 -0.63 -39.76 -3.62
N VAL A 178 -0.68 -38.47 -3.26
CA VAL A 178 -1.91 -37.84 -2.75
C VAL A 178 -3.05 -37.90 -3.78
N LEU A 179 -2.74 -37.75 -5.06
CA LEU A 179 -3.72 -37.83 -6.14
C LEU A 179 -4.35 -39.23 -6.28
N LYS A 180 -3.65 -40.31 -5.89
CA LYS A 180 -4.19 -41.68 -5.93
C LYS A 180 -5.20 -41.96 -4.81
N ASP A 181 -5.08 -41.23 -3.70
CA ASP A 181 -5.97 -41.37 -2.55
C ASP A 181 -7.28 -40.58 -2.73
N LEU A 182 -7.35 -39.71 -3.75
CA LEU A 182 -8.54 -38.92 -4.05
C LEU A 182 -9.57 -39.71 -4.88
N PRO A 183 -10.87 -39.45 -4.71
CA PRO A 183 -11.90 -40.03 -5.58
C PRO A 183 -11.66 -39.66 -7.05
N ASN A 184 -11.91 -40.60 -7.97
CA ASN A 184 -11.67 -40.43 -9.41
C ASN A 184 -12.41 -39.22 -10.06
N GLU A 185 -13.43 -38.68 -9.40
CA GLU A 185 -14.23 -37.54 -9.89
C GLU A 185 -13.82 -36.19 -9.27
N ALA A 186 -12.84 -36.18 -8.36
CA ALA A 186 -12.49 -34.97 -7.60
C ALA A 186 -11.72 -33.93 -8.43
N ILE A 187 -11.02 -34.34 -9.49
CA ILE A 187 -10.16 -33.48 -10.31
C ILE A 187 -10.37 -33.82 -11.78
N GLU A 188 -10.84 -32.84 -12.57
CA GLU A 188 -10.98 -32.98 -14.01
C GLU A 188 -9.63 -33.05 -14.74
N ASN A 189 -9.64 -33.50 -16.00
CA ASN A 189 -8.40 -33.66 -16.75
C ASN A 189 -7.76 -32.31 -17.09
N PRO A 190 -6.42 -32.26 -17.22
CA PRO A 190 -5.74 -31.09 -17.77
C PRO A 190 -6.20 -30.76 -19.19
N VAL A 191 -6.37 -29.46 -19.48
CA VAL A 191 -6.69 -28.99 -20.84
C VAL A 191 -5.52 -29.28 -21.79
N LEU A 192 -4.29 -29.03 -21.34
CA LEU A 192 -3.08 -29.29 -22.12
C LEU A 192 -2.61 -30.74 -21.89
N LYS A 193 -2.96 -31.62 -22.83
CA LYS A 193 -2.66 -33.06 -22.72
C LYS A 193 -1.32 -33.48 -23.33
N LYS A 194 -0.75 -32.66 -24.20
CA LYS A 194 0.49 -32.97 -24.94
C LYS A 194 1.66 -32.15 -24.41
N SER A 195 2.82 -32.80 -24.30
CA SER A 195 4.09 -32.09 -24.10
C SER A 195 4.40 -31.23 -25.32
N LEU A 196 4.89 -30.01 -25.08
CA LEU A 196 5.27 -29.08 -26.14
C LEU A 196 6.78 -29.17 -26.37
N CYS A 197 7.21 -29.08 -27.63
CA CYS A 197 8.62 -28.89 -27.98
C CYS A 197 9.06 -27.44 -27.74
N SER A 198 10.37 -27.17 -27.78
CA SER A 198 10.91 -25.82 -27.52
C SER A 198 10.30 -24.74 -28.42
N GLU A 199 10.14 -25.02 -29.72
CA GLU A 199 9.52 -24.08 -30.67
C GLU A 199 8.04 -23.81 -30.34
N GLN A 200 7.31 -24.84 -29.89
CA GLN A 200 5.91 -24.69 -29.48
C GLN A 200 5.79 -23.89 -28.19
N TRP A 201 6.72 -24.06 -27.23
CA TRP A 201 6.79 -23.25 -26.03
C TRP A 201 7.02 -21.78 -26.34
N GLU A 202 7.97 -21.46 -27.22
CA GLU A 202 8.22 -20.08 -27.66
C GLU A 202 6.99 -19.46 -28.30
N LYS A 203 6.31 -20.20 -29.20
CA LYS A 203 5.04 -19.77 -29.80
C LYS A 203 3.97 -19.52 -28.75
N LEU A 204 3.84 -20.41 -27.77
CA LEU A 204 2.85 -20.28 -26.70
C LEU A 204 3.13 -19.07 -25.80
N HIS A 205 4.40 -18.82 -25.45
CA HIS A 205 4.82 -17.62 -24.74
C HIS A 205 4.48 -16.34 -25.51
N SER A 206 4.72 -16.33 -26.82
CA SER A 206 4.38 -15.22 -27.71
C SER A 206 2.87 -14.94 -27.72
N ILE A 207 2.05 -15.99 -27.84
CA ILE A 207 0.58 -15.89 -27.77
C ILE A 207 0.15 -15.33 -26.41
N ASN A 208 0.70 -15.87 -25.31
CA ASN A 208 0.36 -15.39 -23.97
C ASN A 208 0.72 -13.91 -23.79
N ALA A 209 1.90 -13.47 -24.28
CA ALA A 209 2.32 -12.07 -24.21
C ALA A 209 1.38 -11.16 -25.02
N ALA A 210 1.02 -11.55 -26.24
CA ALA A 210 0.11 -10.81 -27.09
C ALA A 210 -1.28 -10.65 -26.43
N LEU A 211 -1.85 -11.77 -25.94
CA LEU A 211 -3.15 -11.76 -25.27
C LEU A 211 -3.10 -10.95 -23.97
N CYS A 212 -2.05 -11.08 -23.16
CA CYS A 212 -1.91 -10.31 -21.93
C CYS A 212 -1.90 -8.80 -22.20
N SER A 213 -1.17 -8.36 -23.22
CA SER A 213 -1.16 -6.95 -23.65
C SER A 213 -2.54 -6.46 -24.07
N GLU A 214 -3.24 -7.27 -24.88
CA GLU A 214 -4.57 -6.94 -25.38
C GLU A 214 -5.62 -6.88 -24.25
N TYR A 215 -5.62 -7.85 -23.34
CA TYR A 215 -6.50 -7.87 -22.18
C TYR A 215 -6.18 -6.75 -21.20
N GLU A 216 -4.90 -6.38 -21.02
CA GLU A 216 -4.53 -5.24 -20.20
C GLU A 216 -5.08 -3.94 -20.77
N CYS A 217 -4.99 -3.75 -22.10
CA CYS A 217 -5.58 -2.60 -22.78
C CYS A 217 -7.10 -2.55 -22.56
N ARG A 218 -7.80 -3.68 -22.75
CA ARG A 218 -9.25 -3.77 -22.50
C ARG A 218 -9.61 -3.48 -21.05
N ARG A 219 -8.89 -4.03 -20.08
CA ARG A 219 -9.12 -3.78 -18.65
C ARG A 219 -8.93 -2.30 -18.32
N ARG A 220 -7.87 -1.66 -18.83
CA ARG A 220 -7.65 -0.22 -18.65
C ARG A 220 -8.82 0.61 -19.20
N MET A 221 -9.33 0.26 -20.38
CA MET A 221 -10.49 0.91 -20.98
C MET A 221 -11.76 0.73 -20.13
N LEU A 222 -12.03 -0.49 -19.67
CA LEU A 222 -13.19 -0.79 -18.81
C LEU A 222 -13.12 -0.07 -17.47
N ILE A 223 -11.94 -0.06 -16.82
CA ILE A 223 -11.70 0.67 -15.58
C ILE A 223 -11.91 2.17 -15.80
N LYS A 224 -11.37 2.73 -16.89
CA LYS A 224 -11.58 4.16 -17.21
C LYS A 224 -13.05 4.47 -17.52
N ARG A 225 -13.75 3.58 -18.20
CA ARG A 225 -15.19 3.73 -18.46
C ARG A 225 -15.99 3.72 -17.17
N LEU A 226 -15.63 2.85 -16.22
CA LEU A 226 -16.21 2.85 -14.88
C LEU A 226 -15.94 4.18 -14.16
N ASP A 227 -14.70 4.67 -14.17
CA ASP A 227 -14.32 5.97 -13.59
C ASP A 227 -15.20 7.11 -14.12
N VAL A 228 -15.30 7.23 -15.45
CA VAL A 228 -16.09 8.29 -16.10
C VAL A 228 -17.59 8.13 -15.82
N THR A 229 -18.08 6.90 -15.70
CA THR A 229 -19.47 6.61 -15.35
C THR A 229 -19.78 7.04 -13.91
N VAL A 230 -18.86 6.79 -12.97
CA VAL A 230 -19.02 7.26 -11.58
C VAL A 230 -18.96 8.78 -11.52
N GLN A 231 -18.03 9.39 -12.26
CA GLN A 231 -17.89 10.85 -12.33
C GLN A 231 -19.12 11.55 -12.92
N SER A 232 -19.81 10.93 -13.88
CA SER A 232 -21.00 11.54 -14.50
C SER A 232 -22.16 11.72 -13.53
N PHE A 233 -22.26 10.88 -12.47
CA PHE A 233 -23.27 11.10 -11.44
C PHE A 233 -23.10 12.46 -10.75
N GLY A 234 -21.86 12.92 -10.55
CA GLY A 234 -21.55 14.21 -9.92
C GLY A 234 -22.05 15.45 -10.68
N TRP A 235 -22.58 15.29 -11.90
CA TRP A 235 -23.12 16.40 -12.69
C TRP A 235 -24.54 16.80 -12.25
N SER A 236 -25.27 15.92 -11.57
CA SER A 236 -26.62 16.22 -11.06
C SER A 236 -26.56 16.86 -9.67
N ASP A 237 -27.38 17.89 -9.43
CA ASP A 237 -27.40 18.59 -8.13
C ASP A 237 -27.75 17.67 -6.96
N ARG A 238 -28.62 16.67 -7.20
CA ARG A 238 -28.97 15.63 -6.22
C ARG A 238 -27.81 14.71 -5.87
N ALA A 239 -26.83 14.54 -6.75
CA ALA A 239 -25.68 13.67 -6.51
C ALA A 239 -24.47 14.42 -5.96
N LYS A 240 -24.34 15.73 -6.22
CA LYS A 240 -23.29 16.59 -5.64
C LYS A 240 -23.27 16.51 -4.11
N VAL A 241 -24.44 16.49 -3.48
CA VAL A 241 -24.58 16.34 -2.02
C VAL A 241 -24.24 14.94 -1.49
N ARG A 242 -23.99 13.96 -2.36
CA ARG A 242 -23.63 12.57 -2.00
C ARG A 242 -22.27 12.14 -2.55
N VAL A 243 -21.45 13.07 -3.03
CA VAL A 243 -20.15 12.77 -3.63
C VAL A 243 -19.25 12.00 -2.66
N ASP A 244 -19.18 12.43 -1.41
CA ASP A 244 -18.34 11.77 -0.39
C ASP A 244 -18.80 10.34 -0.10
N SER A 245 -20.12 10.12 -0.05
CA SER A 245 -20.69 8.78 0.12
C SER A 245 -20.38 7.88 -1.08
N MET A 246 -20.45 8.42 -2.30
CA MET A 246 -20.13 7.66 -3.52
C MET A 246 -18.63 7.35 -3.58
N ALA A 247 -17.77 8.31 -3.25
CA ALA A 247 -16.32 8.14 -3.20
C ALA A 247 -15.94 7.08 -2.16
N ARG A 248 -16.52 7.12 -0.95
CA ARG A 248 -16.27 6.14 0.12
C ARG A 248 -16.61 4.70 -0.31
N ALA A 249 -17.66 4.51 -1.10
CA ALA A 249 -18.04 3.20 -1.63
C ALA A 249 -17.18 2.78 -2.83
N TYR A 250 -16.87 3.72 -3.73
CA TYR A 250 -16.22 3.42 -5.01
C TYR A 250 -14.69 3.26 -4.89
N GLN A 251 -14.05 4.14 -4.14
CA GLN A 251 -12.60 4.29 -4.16
C GLN A 251 -11.86 3.02 -3.68
N PRO A 252 -12.31 2.28 -2.64
CA PRO A 252 -11.70 1.00 -2.27
C PRO A 252 -11.78 -0.05 -3.38
N LEU A 253 -12.94 -0.17 -4.03
CA LEU A 253 -13.13 -1.09 -5.16
C LEU A 253 -12.23 -0.70 -6.32
N ARG A 254 -12.16 0.61 -6.62
CA ARG A 254 -11.34 1.13 -7.70
C ARG A 254 -9.85 0.87 -7.50
N HIS A 255 -9.34 0.97 -6.27
CA HIS A 255 -7.96 0.63 -5.94
C HIS A 255 -7.67 -0.87 -6.06
N SER A 256 -8.67 -1.72 -5.88
CA SER A 256 -8.51 -3.18 -6.08
C SER A 256 -8.42 -3.58 -7.56
N LEU A 257 -8.98 -2.77 -8.47
CA LEU A 257 -8.99 -3.03 -9.91
C LEU A 257 -7.62 -2.76 -10.55
N ARG A 258 -7.02 -3.80 -11.11
CA ARG A 258 -5.72 -3.73 -11.80
C ARG A 258 -5.89 -3.95 -13.31
N PRO A 259 -5.19 -3.16 -14.16
CA PRO A 259 -5.22 -3.38 -15.59
C PRO A 259 -4.48 -4.66 -16.00
N GLN A 260 -3.43 -5.07 -15.29
CA GLN A 260 -2.60 -6.22 -15.67
C GLN A 260 -3.40 -7.53 -15.71
N SER A 261 -3.08 -8.38 -16.68
CA SER A 261 -3.60 -9.75 -16.72
C SER A 261 -3.06 -10.56 -15.54
N THR A 262 -3.92 -11.40 -14.97
CA THR A 262 -3.55 -12.35 -13.91
C THR A 262 -3.30 -13.75 -14.48
N VAL A 263 -3.37 -13.93 -15.79
CA VAL A 263 -3.19 -15.22 -16.48
C VAL A 263 -1.76 -15.31 -16.96
N ASP A 264 -1.09 -16.39 -16.60
CA ASP A 264 0.28 -16.71 -16.99
C ASP A 264 0.39 -18.18 -17.42
N MET A 265 1.62 -18.60 -17.74
CA MET A 265 1.89 -19.97 -18.15
C MET A 265 1.55 -20.99 -17.07
N ALA A 266 1.77 -20.66 -15.79
CA ALA A 266 1.45 -21.56 -14.70
C ALA A 266 -0.06 -21.84 -14.64
N LYS A 267 -0.89 -20.81 -14.78
CA LYS A 267 -2.36 -20.96 -14.85
C LYS A 267 -2.82 -21.72 -16.08
N LEU A 268 -2.16 -21.54 -17.22
CA LEU A 268 -2.45 -22.32 -18.43
C LEU A 268 -2.17 -23.82 -18.21
N LEU A 269 -1.07 -24.16 -17.54
CA LEU A 269 -0.72 -25.56 -17.23
C LEU A 269 -1.60 -26.16 -16.11
N ALA A 270 -2.07 -25.31 -15.19
CA ALA A 270 -3.01 -25.70 -14.15
C ALA A 270 -4.46 -25.84 -14.67
N ALA A 271 -4.78 -25.33 -15.86
CA ALA A 271 -6.14 -25.35 -16.40
C ALA A 271 -6.69 -26.77 -16.56
N ARG A 272 -7.96 -26.95 -16.20
CA ARG A 272 -8.72 -28.21 -16.31
C ARG A 272 -9.92 -28.05 -17.26
N GLU A 273 -10.48 -29.16 -17.70
CA GLU A 273 -11.55 -29.22 -18.71
C GLU A 273 -12.80 -28.41 -18.33
N ASP A 274 -13.07 -28.23 -17.04
CA ASP A 274 -14.16 -27.41 -16.48
C ASP A 274 -14.09 -25.96 -16.94
N LEU A 275 -12.87 -25.40 -17.06
CA LEU A 275 -12.66 -24.04 -17.56
C LEU A 275 -13.07 -23.89 -19.03
N CYS A 276 -13.15 -24.99 -19.79
CA CYS A 276 -13.66 -24.96 -21.16
C CYS A 276 -15.20 -24.90 -21.20
N ASN A 277 -15.89 -25.14 -20.08
CA ASN A 277 -17.34 -24.99 -20.00
C ASN A 277 -17.73 -23.51 -19.82
N VAL A 278 -17.88 -22.81 -20.94
CA VAL A 278 -18.29 -21.40 -20.94
C VAL A 278 -19.78 -21.28 -20.67
N VAL A 279 -20.13 -20.93 -19.43
CA VAL A 279 -21.52 -20.59 -19.08
C VAL A 279 -21.93 -19.31 -19.81
N LYS A 280 -23.10 -19.34 -20.44
CA LYS A 280 -23.65 -18.16 -21.11
C LYS A 280 -23.84 -17.04 -20.10
N THR A 281 -23.26 -15.87 -20.38
CA THR A 281 -23.44 -14.66 -19.57
C THR A 281 -24.89 -14.14 -19.58
N SER A 282 -25.70 -14.61 -20.53
CA SER A 282 -27.16 -14.35 -20.61
C SER A 282 -28.03 -15.42 -19.94
N SER A 283 -27.43 -16.39 -19.22
CA SER A 283 -28.18 -17.43 -18.51
C SER A 283 -29.09 -16.85 -17.43
N GLY A 284 -30.22 -17.53 -17.16
CA GLY A 284 -31.18 -17.11 -16.14
C GLY A 284 -30.56 -16.92 -14.75
N SER A 285 -29.63 -17.81 -14.36
CA SER A 285 -28.87 -17.71 -13.11
C SER A 285 -27.98 -16.47 -13.02
N SER A 286 -27.41 -16.01 -14.14
CA SER A 286 -26.64 -14.76 -14.18
C SER A 286 -27.53 -13.52 -14.08
N ARG A 287 -28.79 -13.64 -14.48
CA ARG A 287 -29.76 -12.54 -14.48
C ARG A 287 -30.52 -12.40 -13.17
N GLU A 288 -30.67 -13.48 -12.41
CA GLU A 288 -31.40 -13.53 -11.14
C GLU A 288 -30.99 -12.41 -10.17
N ASN A 289 -29.68 -12.14 -10.07
CA ASN A 289 -29.13 -11.10 -9.19
C ASN A 289 -29.09 -9.68 -9.80
N THR A 290 -29.55 -9.52 -11.04
CA THR A 290 -29.64 -8.21 -11.73
C THR A 290 -31.10 -7.76 -11.92
N ALA A 291 -32.04 -8.46 -11.27
CA ALA A 291 -33.43 -8.07 -11.22
C ALA A 291 -33.56 -6.69 -10.55
N CYS A 292 -34.14 -5.73 -11.26
CA CYS A 292 -34.46 -4.42 -10.72
C CYS A 292 -35.78 -3.92 -11.32
N ALA A 293 -36.29 -2.79 -10.84
CA ALA A 293 -37.54 -2.22 -11.34
C ALA A 293 -37.57 -2.02 -12.87
N VAL A 294 -36.39 -1.86 -13.50
CA VAL A 294 -36.21 -1.68 -14.95
C VAL A 294 -35.93 -3.01 -15.68
N ASN A 295 -35.21 -3.94 -15.05
CA ASN A 295 -34.92 -5.27 -15.60
C ASN A 295 -35.66 -6.33 -14.78
N LYS A 296 -36.87 -6.69 -15.19
CA LYS A 296 -37.56 -7.88 -14.69
C LYS A 296 -37.08 -9.09 -15.48
N VAL A 297 -36.59 -10.10 -14.79
CA VAL A 297 -36.15 -11.38 -15.34
C VAL A 297 -37.32 -12.35 -15.26
#